data_AF-A0A7X8M3S2-F1
#
_entry.id   AF-A0A7X8M3S2-F1
#
_cell.length_a   1.000
_cell.length_b   1.000
_cell.length_c   1.000
_cell.angle_alpha   90.00
_cell.angle_beta   90.00
_cell.angle_gamma   90.00
#
_symmetry.space_group_name_H-M   'P 1'
#
loop_
_entity.id
_entity.type
_entity.pdbx_description
1 polymer ?
#
loop_
_entity_poly.entity_id
_entity_poly.type
_entity_poly.pdbx_seq_one_letter_code
_entity_poly.pdbx_strand_id
1 'polypeptide(L)'
;MDKDTVINELNTVLKGELMAVESYDMFIYNTDDERIRQQFERFREDHKEHAELLSRRIRSLGSVPDKGTGLPGMFSQIKLEFETKGKDSDEILKRAFFGEDKGVKMAEEIIKGDLDPESAELIGKILSKDREHLVTMLGIMKDNLH
;
A
#
# COMPACT_ATOMS: atom_id res chain seq x y z
N MET A 1 -3.65 -27.41 -0.94
CA MET A 1 -3.89 -25.96 -0.91
C MET A 1 -5.05 -25.65 -1.82
N ASP A 2 -6.05 -24.94 -1.32
CA ASP A 2 -7.23 -24.60 -2.09
C ASP A 2 -6.96 -23.38 -2.98
N LYS A 3 -7.29 -23.51 -4.27
CA LYS A 3 -7.03 -22.48 -5.27
C LYS A 3 -7.87 -21.23 -5.00
N ASP A 4 -9.09 -21.42 -4.50
CA ASP A 4 -9.99 -20.31 -4.17
C ASP A 4 -9.46 -19.51 -2.97
N THR A 5 -8.87 -20.18 -1.97
CA THR A 5 -8.16 -19.51 -0.87
C THR A 5 -7.03 -18.62 -1.37
N VAL A 6 -6.15 -19.11 -2.24
CA VAL A 6 -5.05 -18.30 -2.81
C VAL A 6 -5.58 -17.08 -3.54
N ILE A 7 -6.62 -17.26 -4.37
CA ILE A 7 -7.23 -16.17 -5.12
C ILE A 7 -7.80 -15.13 -4.16
N ASN A 8 -8.46 -15.55 -3.08
CA ASN A 8 -9.00 -14.64 -2.08
C ASN A 8 -7.90 -13.87 -1.35
N GLU A 9 -6.81 -14.53 -0.96
CA GLU A 9 -5.66 -13.90 -0.33
C GLU A 9 -4.99 -12.87 -1.27
N LEU A 10 -4.74 -13.23 -2.52
CA LEU A 10 -4.18 -12.32 -3.52
C LEU A 10 -5.10 -11.11 -3.78
N ASN A 11 -6.41 -11.31 -3.80
CA ASN A 11 -7.37 -10.21 -3.93
C ASN A 11 -7.39 -9.30 -2.69
N THR A 12 -7.15 -9.85 -1.50
CA THR A 12 -6.99 -9.05 -0.27
C THR A 12 -5.77 -8.13 -0.38
N VAL A 13 -4.62 -8.66 -0.80
CA VAL A 13 -3.42 -7.84 -1.02
C VAL A 13 -3.66 -6.81 -2.14
N LEU A 14 -4.26 -7.22 -3.26
CA LEU A 14 -4.56 -6.33 -4.39
C LEU A 14 -5.39 -5.12 -3.97
N LYS A 15 -6.41 -5.32 -3.13
CA LYS A 15 -7.23 -4.22 -2.60
C LYS A 15 -6.39 -3.27 -1.73
N GLY A 16 -5.47 -3.83 -0.93
CA GLY A 16 -4.49 -3.05 -0.17
C GLY A 16 -3.64 -2.15 -1.06
N GLU A 17 -3.06 -2.69 -2.13
CA GLU A 17 -2.24 -1.92 -3.10
C GLU A 17 -3.04 -0.79 -3.75
N LEU A 18 -4.27 -1.07 -4.22
CA LEU A 18 -5.13 -0.06 -4.84
C LEU A 18 -5.49 1.06 -3.84
N MET A 19 -5.75 0.71 -2.58
CA MET A 19 -5.99 1.70 -1.52
C MET A 19 -4.75 2.52 -1.20
N ALA A 20 -3.55 1.92 -1.26
CA ALA A 20 -2.30 2.64 -1.08
C ALA A 20 -2.11 3.67 -2.20
N VAL A 21 -2.36 3.30 -3.46
CA VAL A 21 -2.32 4.24 -4.60
C VAL A 21 -3.23 5.46 -4.36
N GLU A 22 -4.50 5.22 -3.99
CA GLU A 22 -5.45 6.30 -3.70
C GLU A 22 -5.01 7.18 -2.51
N SER A 23 -4.42 6.57 -1.48
CA SER A 23 -3.93 7.28 -0.29
C SER A 23 -2.73 8.17 -0.64
N TYR A 24 -1.77 7.65 -1.40
CA TYR A 24 -0.62 8.42 -1.84
C TYR A 24 -0.99 9.56 -2.80
N ASP A 25 -1.99 9.40 -3.67
CA ASP A 25 -2.52 10.51 -4.46
C ASP A 25 -3.00 11.67 -3.56
N MET A 26 -3.68 11.35 -2.46
CA MET A 26 -4.10 12.34 -1.49
C MET A 26 -2.92 12.96 -0.72
N PHE A 27 -1.94 12.16 -0.33
CA PHE A 27 -0.76 12.63 0.38
C PHE A 27 0.08 13.58 -0.48
N ILE A 28 0.31 13.23 -1.74
CA ILE A 28 1.02 14.06 -2.74
C ILE A 28 0.32 15.40 -2.94
N TYR A 29 -1.02 15.39 -3.04
CA TYR A 29 -1.81 16.61 -3.23
C TYR A 29 -1.76 17.56 -2.02
N ASN A 30 -1.65 17.02 -0.80
CA ASN A 30 -1.76 17.79 0.43
C ASN A 30 -0.43 18.12 1.10
N THR A 31 0.67 17.46 0.75
CA THR A 31 1.99 17.80 1.29
C THR A 31 2.55 19.05 0.61
N ASP A 32 3.09 19.96 1.42
CA ASP A 32 3.78 21.17 0.96
C ASP A 32 5.32 20.99 0.96
N ASP A 33 5.82 19.82 1.39
CA ASP A 33 7.25 19.46 1.38
C ASP A 33 7.59 18.69 0.09
N GLU A 34 8.43 19.28 -0.75
CA GLU A 34 8.81 18.73 -2.05
C GLU A 34 9.65 17.44 -1.93
N ARG A 35 10.47 17.29 -0.87
CA ARG A 35 11.24 16.07 -0.62
C ARG A 35 10.29 14.92 -0.30
N ILE A 36 9.30 15.15 0.56
CA ILE A 36 8.27 14.16 0.90
C ILE A 36 7.42 13.82 -0.32
N ARG A 37 6.98 14.82 -1.08
CA ARG A 37 6.22 14.64 -2.32
C ARG A 37 6.90 13.69 -3.29
N GLN A 38 8.18 13.90 -3.56
CA GLN A 38 8.96 13.07 -4.48
C GLN A 38 9.09 11.61 -4.03
N GLN A 39 9.16 11.35 -2.72
CA GLN A 39 9.15 9.97 -2.23
C GLN A 39 7.77 9.33 -2.37
N PHE A 40 6.70 10.05 -2.05
CA PHE A 40 5.34 9.55 -2.21
C PHE A 40 4.98 9.25 -3.66
N GLU A 41 5.46 10.04 -4.62
CA GLU A 41 5.28 9.74 -6.05
C GLU A 41 5.92 8.41 -6.44
N ARG A 42 7.09 8.08 -5.87
CA ARG A 42 7.78 6.79 -6.09
C ARG A 42 7.01 5.64 -5.46
N PHE A 43 6.62 5.78 -4.19
CA PHE A 43 5.86 4.73 -3.48
C PHE A 43 4.53 4.44 -4.18
N ARG A 44 3.83 5.49 -4.64
CA ARG A 44 2.60 5.33 -5.44
C ARG A 44 2.85 4.51 -6.71
N GLU A 45 3.97 4.72 -7.38
CA GLU A 45 4.29 3.97 -8.60
C GLU A 45 4.63 2.51 -8.29
N ASP A 46 5.38 2.26 -7.21
CA ASP A 46 5.65 0.90 -6.72
C ASP A 46 4.33 0.15 -6.41
N HIS A 47 3.37 0.77 -5.70
CA HIS A 47 2.05 0.16 -5.44
C HIS A 47 1.22 -0.10 -6.71
N LYS A 48 1.32 0.77 -7.74
CA LYS A 48 0.67 0.49 -9.04
C LYS A 48 1.28 -0.75 -9.69
N GLU A 49 2.60 -0.85 -9.70
CA GLU A 49 3.29 -2.02 -10.25
C GLU A 49 2.90 -3.30 -9.49
N HIS A 50 2.85 -3.25 -8.15
CA HIS A 50 2.41 -4.35 -7.31
C HIS A 50 0.98 -4.79 -7.64
N ALA A 51 0.04 -3.84 -7.73
CA ALA A 51 -1.35 -4.11 -8.11
C ALA A 51 -1.45 -4.78 -9.49
N GLU A 52 -0.61 -4.39 -10.45
CA GLU A 52 -0.56 -5.04 -11.76
C GLU A 52 0.00 -6.46 -11.70
N LEU A 53 1.07 -6.69 -10.93
CA LEU A 53 1.65 -8.02 -10.72
C LEU A 53 0.64 -8.99 -10.09
N LEU A 54 -0.06 -8.55 -9.04
CA LEU A 54 -1.13 -9.31 -8.38
C LEU A 54 -2.27 -9.58 -9.35
N SER A 55 -2.70 -8.57 -10.12
CA SER A 55 -3.73 -8.74 -11.14
C SER A 55 -3.35 -9.79 -12.19
N ARG A 56 -2.07 -9.82 -12.61
CA ARG A 56 -1.57 -10.85 -13.54
C ARG A 56 -1.58 -12.23 -12.90
N ARG A 57 -1.16 -12.35 -11.64
CA ARG A 57 -1.17 -13.63 -10.89
C ARG A 57 -2.58 -14.18 -10.71
N ILE A 58 -3.55 -13.34 -10.34
CA ILE A 58 -4.96 -13.76 -10.18
C ILE A 58 -5.53 -14.28 -11.52
N ARG A 59 -5.19 -13.61 -12.64
CA ARG A 59 -5.58 -14.06 -13.99
C ARG A 59 -4.90 -15.35 -14.41
N SER A 60 -3.63 -15.57 -14.08
CA SER A 60 -2.96 -16.85 -14.39
C SER A 60 -3.56 -18.02 -13.60
N LEU A 61 -4.12 -17.74 -12.43
CA LEU A 61 -4.95 -18.66 -11.67
C LEU A 61 -6.38 -18.78 -12.25
N GLY A 62 -6.71 -18.15 -13.37
CA GLY A 62 -8.01 -18.29 -14.03
C GLY A 62 -9.16 -17.57 -13.33
N SER A 63 -8.86 -16.59 -12.47
CA SER A 63 -9.87 -15.71 -11.85
C SER A 63 -9.76 -14.28 -12.37
N VAL A 64 -10.81 -13.48 -12.16
CA VAL A 64 -10.83 -12.06 -12.50
C VAL A 64 -10.36 -11.25 -11.29
N PRO A 65 -9.36 -10.37 -11.41
CA PRO A 65 -8.92 -9.53 -10.30
C PRO A 65 -10.07 -8.66 -9.78
N ASP A 66 -10.32 -8.72 -8.48
CA ASP A 66 -11.28 -7.89 -7.79
C ASP A 66 -10.68 -6.50 -7.55
N LYS A 67 -10.85 -5.64 -8.56
CA LYS A 67 -10.45 -4.24 -8.53
C LYS A 67 -11.53 -3.33 -7.94
N GLY A 68 -12.45 -3.87 -7.15
CA GLY A 68 -13.51 -3.06 -6.51
C GLY A 68 -12.93 -1.76 -5.97
N THR A 69 -13.62 -0.63 -6.20
CA THR A 69 -13.25 0.67 -5.65
C THR A 69 -12.97 0.49 -4.15
N GLY A 70 -11.87 1.04 -3.64
CA GLY A 70 -11.44 0.84 -2.24
C GLY A 70 -12.60 0.93 -1.26
N LEU A 71 -12.52 0.20 -0.13
CA LEU A 71 -13.61 0.06 0.85
C LEU A 71 -14.43 1.36 0.99
N PRO A 72 -15.67 1.41 0.44
CA PRO A 72 -16.48 2.62 0.42
C PRO A 72 -16.73 3.12 1.85
N GLY A 73 -15.96 4.12 2.27
CA GLY A 73 -15.94 4.58 3.66
C GLY A 73 -14.54 4.93 4.15
N MET A 74 -13.51 4.14 3.81
CA MET A 74 -12.13 4.43 4.19
C MET A 74 -11.64 5.71 3.51
N PHE A 75 -11.84 5.83 2.19
CA PHE A 75 -11.44 7.03 1.44
C PHE A 75 -12.20 8.28 1.92
N SER A 76 -13.48 8.13 2.25
CA SER A 76 -14.29 9.21 2.83
C SER A 76 -13.74 9.67 4.19
N GLN A 77 -13.27 8.74 5.02
CA GLN A 77 -12.69 9.05 6.32
C GLN A 77 -11.33 9.74 6.19
N ILE A 78 -10.45 9.23 5.33
CA ILE A 78 -9.15 9.88 5.05
C ILE A 78 -9.40 11.30 4.51
N LYS A 79 -10.31 11.46 3.54
CA LYS A 79 -10.64 12.78 2.96
C LYS A 79 -11.17 13.76 4.03
N LEU A 80 -12.09 13.32 4.89
CA LEU A 80 -12.63 14.13 5.98
C LEU A 80 -11.53 14.55 6.99
N GLU A 81 -10.58 13.66 7.29
CA GLU A 81 -9.47 13.96 8.19
C GLU A 81 -8.47 14.97 7.58
N PHE A 82 -8.28 14.98 6.27
CA PHE A 82 -7.46 15.99 5.58
C PHE A 82 -8.16 17.34 5.49
N GLU A 83 -9.48 17.36 5.24
CA GLU A 83 -10.28 18.59 5.24
C GLU A 83 -10.30 19.28 6.62
N THR A 84 -10.07 18.53 7.71
CA THR A 84 -10.21 19.03 9.09
C THR A 84 -8.89 19.33 9.82
N LYS A 85 -7.75 18.75 9.41
CA LYS A 85 -6.47 18.86 10.16
C LYS A 85 -5.34 19.68 9.52
N GLY A 86 -5.57 20.35 8.40
CA GLY A 86 -4.53 21.17 7.76
C GLY A 86 -3.41 20.35 7.09
N LYS A 87 -2.52 21.04 6.38
CA LYS A 87 -1.52 20.48 5.45
C LYS A 87 -0.13 20.29 6.08
N ASP A 88 -0.05 19.73 7.28
CA ASP A 88 1.26 19.47 7.89
C ASP A 88 1.93 18.24 7.25
N SER A 89 2.97 18.48 6.46
CA SER A 89 3.75 17.43 5.79
C SER A 89 4.31 16.38 6.76
N ASP A 90 4.66 16.74 8.00
CA ASP A 90 5.16 15.80 8.99
C ASP A 90 4.05 14.88 9.51
N GLU A 91 2.84 15.42 9.70
CA GLU A 91 1.67 14.59 10.03
C GLU A 91 1.32 13.66 8.87
N ILE A 92 1.37 14.15 7.63
CA ILE A 92 1.10 13.34 6.43
C ILE A 92 2.11 12.20 6.33
N LEU A 93 3.40 12.48 6.54
CA LEU A 93 4.46 11.48 6.57
C LEU A 93 4.25 10.42 7.66
N LYS A 94 3.84 10.83 8.86
CA LYS A 94 3.50 9.89 9.94
C LYS A 94 2.31 9.01 9.57
N ARG A 95 1.27 9.60 8.97
CA ARG A 95 0.08 8.85 8.53
C ARG A 95 0.42 7.83 7.44
N ALA A 96 1.22 8.23 6.43
CA ALA A 96 1.70 7.32 5.40
C ALA A 96 2.47 6.15 6.01
N PHE A 97 3.39 6.43 6.94
CA PHE A 97 4.16 5.39 7.64
C PHE A 97 3.27 4.38 8.38
N PHE A 98 2.26 4.85 9.12
CA PHE A 98 1.33 3.94 9.82
C PHE A 98 0.46 3.13 8.87
N GLY A 99 0.05 3.73 7.74
CA GLY A 99 -0.69 3.04 6.68
C GLY A 99 0.13 1.90 6.07
N GLU A 100 1.37 2.21 5.69
CA GLU A 100 2.34 1.26 5.13
C GLU A 100 2.64 0.11 6.11
N ASP A 101 2.92 0.42 7.40
CA ASP A 101 3.23 -0.59 8.43
C ASP A 101 2.04 -1.54 8.65
N LYS A 102 0.81 -1.02 8.59
CA LYS A 102 -0.39 -1.84 8.66
C LYS A 102 -0.55 -2.73 7.43
N GLY A 103 -0.24 -2.22 6.23
CA GLY A 103 -0.25 -2.99 4.98
C GLY A 103 0.76 -4.13 5.02
N VAL A 104 2.01 -3.84 5.41
CA VAL A 104 3.09 -4.83 5.58
C VAL A 104 2.65 -5.94 6.55
N LYS A 105 2.14 -5.58 7.73
CA LYS A 105 1.68 -6.57 8.72
C LYS A 105 0.55 -7.45 8.19
N MET A 106 -0.38 -6.87 7.43
CA MET A 106 -1.45 -7.66 6.81
C MET A 106 -0.87 -8.68 5.81
N ALA A 107 0.00 -8.24 4.90
CA ALA A 107 0.62 -9.12 3.91
C ALA A 107 1.55 -10.17 4.55
N GLU A 108 2.18 -9.88 5.70
CA GLU A 108 2.94 -10.85 6.50
C GLU A 108 2.07 -11.96 7.10
N GLU A 109 0.82 -11.67 7.47
CA GLU A 109 -0.09 -12.72 7.94
C GLU A 109 -0.58 -13.58 6.77
N ILE A 110 -0.81 -12.96 5.61
CA ILE A 110 -1.21 -13.66 4.38
C ILE A 110 -0.12 -14.63 3.90
N ILE A 111 1.14 -14.20 3.90
CA ILE A 111 2.26 -15.05 3.44
C ILE A 111 2.53 -16.26 4.35
N LYS A 112 2.14 -16.18 5.64
CA LYS A 112 2.20 -17.31 6.58
C LYS A 112 1.08 -18.32 6.35
N GLY A 113 0.04 -17.95 5.60
CA GLY A 113 -1.10 -18.78 5.26
C GLY A 113 -0.84 -19.72 4.08
N ASP A 114 -1.93 -20.11 3.43
CA ASP A 114 -1.96 -21.11 2.37
C ASP A 114 -1.80 -20.48 0.97
N LEU A 115 -0.61 -19.95 0.68
CA LEU A 115 -0.23 -19.49 -0.67
C LEU A 115 0.61 -20.52 -1.43
N ASP A 116 0.42 -20.61 -2.75
CA ASP A 116 1.32 -21.43 -3.56
C ASP A 116 2.70 -20.76 -3.62
N PRO A 117 3.77 -21.53 -3.94
CA PRO A 117 5.13 -20.98 -3.95
C PRO A 117 5.31 -19.74 -4.81
N GLU A 118 4.64 -19.64 -5.97
CA GLU A 118 4.79 -18.51 -6.88
C GLU A 118 4.05 -17.26 -6.33
N SER A 119 2.87 -17.45 -5.75
CA SER A 119 2.12 -16.39 -5.07
C SER A 119 2.83 -15.90 -3.81
N ALA A 120 3.43 -16.80 -3.03
CA ALA A 120 4.22 -16.46 -1.85
C ALA A 120 5.48 -15.68 -2.23
N GLU A 121 6.18 -16.09 -3.30
CA GLU A 121 7.35 -15.36 -3.80
C GLU A 121 6.96 -13.94 -4.26
N LEU A 122 5.83 -13.79 -4.97
CA LEU A 122 5.33 -12.48 -5.39
C LEU A 122 5.05 -11.57 -4.19
N ILE A 123 4.29 -12.05 -3.20
CA ILE A 123 3.97 -11.26 -2.00
C ILE A 123 5.25 -10.95 -1.21
N GLY A 124 6.23 -11.86 -1.17
CA GLY A 124 7.53 -11.62 -0.55
C GLY A 124 8.30 -10.45 -1.19
N LYS A 125 8.24 -10.32 -2.53
CA LYS A 125 8.87 -9.18 -3.24
C LYS A 125 8.18 -7.86 -2.92
N ILE A 126 6.85 -7.84 -2.91
CA ILE A 126 6.03 -6.68 -2.52
C ILE A 126 6.40 -6.25 -1.10
N LEU A 127 6.35 -7.19 -0.14
CA LEU A 127 6.71 -6.94 1.26
C LEU A 127 8.12 -6.38 1.43
N SER A 128 9.08 -6.84 0.64
CA SER A 128 10.44 -6.30 0.68
C SER A 128 10.46 -4.84 0.29
N LYS A 129 9.70 -4.46 -0.73
CA LYS A 129 9.63 -3.10 -1.25
C LYS A 129 8.92 -2.15 -0.29
N ASP A 130 7.79 -2.57 0.25
CA ASP A 130 7.03 -1.77 1.22
C ASP A 130 7.82 -1.50 2.52
N ARG A 131 8.68 -2.44 2.93
CA ARG A 131 9.63 -2.21 4.03
C ARG A 131 10.67 -1.15 3.71
N GLU A 132 11.12 -1.04 2.45
CA GLU A 132 12.02 0.05 2.03
C GLU A 132 11.32 1.41 2.14
N HIS A 133 10.02 1.48 1.86
CA HIS A 133 9.22 2.69 2.07
C HIS A 133 9.25 3.12 3.54
N LEU A 134 8.99 2.18 4.47
CA LEU A 134 9.05 2.42 5.92
C LEU A 134 10.42 2.95 6.36
N VAL A 135 11.51 2.33 5.88
CA VAL A 135 12.88 2.77 6.20
C VAL A 135 13.13 4.19 5.68
N THR A 136 12.68 4.48 4.46
CA THR A 136 12.83 5.80 3.83
C THR A 136 12.07 6.87 4.63
N MET A 137 10.82 6.61 5.00
CA MET A 137 10.01 7.54 5.80
C MET A 137 10.61 7.77 7.19
N LEU A 138 11.12 6.73 7.87
CA LEU A 138 11.82 6.87 9.14
C LEU A 138 13.09 7.72 9.01
N GLY A 139 13.81 7.63 7.89
CA GLY A 139 14.94 8.51 7.60
C GLY A 139 14.52 9.98 7.55
N ILE A 140 13.47 10.29 6.79
CA ILE A 140 12.94 11.66 6.67
C ILE A 140 12.47 12.20 8.03
N MET A 141 11.72 11.40 8.80
CA MET A 141 11.24 11.82 10.12
C MET A 141 12.37 12.14 11.09
N LYS A 142 13.50 11.42 11.03
CA LYS A 142 14.67 11.70 11.87
C LYS A 142 15.37 12.98 11.47
N ASP A 143 15.47 13.25 10.17
CA ASP A 143 16.10 14.48 9.68
C ASP A 143 15.31 15.73 10.10
N ASN A 144 13.97 15.65 10.15
CA ASN A 144 13.10 16.76 10.54
C ASN A 144 13.12 17.08 12.06
N LEU A 145 13.77 16.23 12.88
CA LEU A 145 13.94 16.46 14.32
C LEU A 145 15.20 17.29 14.67
N HIS A 146 16.01 17.64 13.66
CA HIS A 146 17.30 18.34 13.79
C HIS A 146 17.26 19.71 13.09
#